data_AF-A0A8I1MJ27-F1
#
_entry.id   AF-A0A8I1MJ27-F1
#
_cell.length_a   1.000
_cell.length_b   1.000
_cell.length_c   1.000
_cell.angle_alpha   90.00
_cell.angle_beta   90.00
_cell.angle_gamma   90.00
#
_symmetry.space_group_name_H-M   'P 1'
#
loop_
_entity.id
_entity.type
_entity.pdbx_description
1 polymer ?
#
loop_
_entity_poly.entity_id
_entity_poly.type
_entity_poly.pdbx_seq_one_letter_code
_entity_poly.pdbx_strand_id
1 'polypeptide(L)'
;MDSSLLAASSVLEQARQYAVSKNTYVWVLFNEPEMNDASNELTVAVVASRSGTDTLGWPDDKIILPAANQPASDIEIVVRGRRLSAARIADRPSVNIGSLPKAGAAEQASLASLNIEIGPNGNRASFTRAVQFTPTGEARASGAIVRYIDLTMLPLRGEGGGDSPNQAVLRIGGLTGKTLIYRN
;
A
#
# COMPACT_ATOMS: atom_id res chain seq x y z
N MET A 1 6.57 16.18 -3.25
CA MET A 1 5.42 15.32 -2.89
C MET A 1 4.66 14.85 -4.13
N ASP A 2 4.37 15.72 -5.08
CA ASP A 2 3.67 15.37 -6.34
C ASP A 2 4.29 14.20 -7.11
N SER A 3 5.62 14.16 -7.22
CA SER A 3 6.34 13.06 -7.85
C SER A 3 6.12 11.72 -7.14
N SER A 4 6.11 11.72 -5.81
CA SER A 4 5.91 10.54 -4.96
C SER A 4 4.46 10.05 -5.02
N LEU A 5 3.50 10.97 -5.05
CA LEU A 5 2.07 10.67 -5.18
C LEU A 5 1.75 10.03 -6.53
N LEU A 6 2.27 10.61 -7.62
CA LEU A 6 2.12 10.06 -8.97
C LEU A 6 2.83 8.71 -9.10
N ALA A 7 4.01 8.55 -8.50
CA ALA A 7 4.73 7.29 -8.49
C ALA A 7 3.95 6.20 -7.72
N ALA A 8 3.40 6.50 -6.55
CA ALA A 8 2.57 5.57 -5.78
C ALA A 8 1.31 5.17 -6.56
N SER A 9 0.61 6.15 -7.16
CA SER A 9 -0.55 5.87 -8.01
C SER A 9 -0.19 5.01 -9.22
N SER A 10 0.98 5.25 -9.83
CA SER A 10 1.47 4.45 -10.96
C SER A 10 1.79 3.01 -10.55
N VAL A 11 2.40 2.81 -9.37
CA VAL A 11 2.67 1.46 -8.84
C VAL A 11 1.38 0.72 -8.54
N LEU A 12 0.39 1.37 -7.92
CA LEU A 12 -0.92 0.76 -7.66
C LEU A 12 -1.62 0.32 -8.95
N GLU A 13 -1.64 1.16 -9.97
CA GLU A 13 -2.25 0.81 -11.26
C GLU A 13 -1.48 -0.31 -11.98
N GLN A 14 -0.15 -0.28 -11.96
CA GLN A 14 0.67 -1.37 -12.49
C GLN A 14 0.41 -2.70 -11.76
N ALA A 15 0.31 -2.68 -10.44
CA ALA A 15 0.02 -3.86 -9.63
C ALA A 15 -1.36 -4.44 -9.95
N ARG A 16 -2.38 -3.58 -10.09
CA ARG A 16 -3.73 -3.99 -10.51
C ARG A 16 -3.72 -4.62 -11.89
N GLN A 17 -3.04 -4.01 -12.86
CA GLN A 17 -2.90 -4.56 -14.21
C GLN A 17 -2.15 -5.89 -14.20
N TYR A 18 -1.13 -6.03 -13.36
CA TYR A 18 -0.42 -7.29 -13.15
C TYR A 18 -1.37 -8.37 -12.63
N ALA A 19 -2.16 -8.07 -11.59
CA ALA A 19 -3.12 -9.01 -11.00
C ALA A 19 -4.11 -9.55 -12.05
N VAL A 20 -4.70 -8.64 -12.85
CA VAL A 20 -5.66 -9.01 -13.91
C VAL A 20 -4.99 -9.76 -15.05
N SER A 21 -3.84 -9.30 -15.54
CA SER A 21 -3.17 -9.90 -16.70
C SER A 21 -2.56 -11.27 -16.41
N LYS A 22 -2.11 -11.49 -15.17
CA LYS A 22 -1.54 -12.77 -14.72
C LYS A 22 -2.56 -13.66 -14.04
N ASN A 23 -3.81 -13.21 -13.89
CA ASN A 23 -4.86 -13.90 -13.16
C ASN A 23 -4.37 -14.37 -11.77
N THR A 24 -3.78 -13.45 -11.02
CA THR A 24 -3.15 -13.74 -9.72
C THR A 24 -3.46 -12.67 -8.67
N TYR A 25 -3.22 -13.00 -7.41
CA TYR A 25 -3.27 -12.05 -6.31
C TYR A 25 -1.97 -11.27 -6.24
N VAL A 26 -2.09 -9.96 -6.04
CA VAL A 26 -0.94 -9.03 -5.96
C VAL A 26 -1.10 -8.19 -4.71
N TRP A 27 -0.02 -8.02 -3.95
CA TRP A 27 0.03 -7.14 -2.79
C TRP A 27 0.98 -5.98 -3.06
N VAL A 28 0.49 -4.78 -2.84
CA VAL A 28 1.32 -3.56 -2.82
C VAL A 28 1.58 -3.25 -1.36
N LEU A 29 2.86 -3.25 -1.02
CA LEU A 29 3.38 -3.14 0.33
C LEU A 29 4.02 -1.77 0.53
N PHE A 30 3.74 -1.15 1.65
CA PHE A 30 4.28 0.15 2.03
C PHE A 30 4.97 0.03 3.39
N ASN A 31 6.14 0.66 3.52
CA ASN A 31 6.71 0.90 4.84
C ASN A 31 6.03 2.13 5.46
N GLU A 32 5.91 2.13 6.77
CA GLU A 32 5.60 3.33 7.53
C GLU A 32 6.92 3.77 8.17
N PRO A 33 7.60 4.81 7.65
CA PRO A 33 8.86 5.24 8.24
C PRO A 33 8.62 5.69 9.69
N GLU A 34 9.43 5.21 10.63
CA GLU A 34 9.36 5.68 12.01
C GLU A 34 9.59 7.20 12.04
N MET A 35 8.88 7.91 12.92
CA MET A 35 8.92 9.38 13.04
C MET A 35 10.34 9.95 13.22
N ASN A 36 11.30 9.11 13.65
CA ASN A 36 12.69 9.47 13.92
C ASN A 36 13.70 8.83 12.95
N ASP A 37 13.24 8.15 11.90
CA ASP A 37 14.13 7.57 10.91
C ASP A 37 14.70 8.69 10.01
N ALA A 38 16.01 8.89 10.06
CA ALA A 38 16.73 9.91 9.30
C ALA A 38 16.54 9.75 7.77
N SER A 39 16.15 8.57 7.30
CA SER A 39 15.90 8.31 5.88
C SER A 39 14.61 8.94 5.37
N ASN A 40 13.54 9.02 6.18
CA ASN A 40 12.27 9.68 5.82
C ASN A 40 11.79 9.32 4.39
N GLU A 41 11.89 8.04 4.03
CA GLU A 41 11.59 7.53 2.69
C GLU A 41 10.44 6.52 2.77
N LEU A 42 9.37 6.81 2.02
CA LEU A 42 8.30 5.85 1.78
C LEU A 42 8.79 4.86 0.71
N THR A 43 8.95 3.60 1.06
CA THR A 43 9.30 2.51 0.16
C THR A 43 8.07 1.70 -0.18
N VAL A 44 7.88 1.44 -1.47
CA VAL A 44 6.78 0.62 -2.00
C VAL A 44 7.36 -0.63 -2.66
N ALA A 45 6.88 -1.81 -2.26
CA ALA A 45 7.20 -3.06 -2.92
C ALA A 45 5.93 -3.70 -3.50
N VAL A 46 6.08 -4.53 -4.52
CA VAL A 46 4.98 -5.30 -5.10
C VAL A 46 5.37 -6.76 -5.10
N VAL A 47 4.52 -7.59 -4.52
CA VAL A 47 4.65 -9.04 -4.51
C VAL A 47 3.40 -9.68 -5.09
N ALA A 48 3.52 -10.85 -5.71
CA ALA A 48 2.41 -11.55 -6.34
C ALA A 48 2.44 -13.04 -6.02
N SER A 49 1.29 -13.70 -6.08
CA SER A 49 1.21 -15.15 -5.98
C SER A 49 1.64 -15.78 -7.31
N ARG A 50 2.39 -16.87 -7.26
CA ARG A 50 2.76 -17.70 -8.42
C ARG A 50 1.67 -18.71 -8.75
N SER A 51 0.98 -19.24 -7.74
CA SER A 51 -0.12 -20.20 -7.91
C SER A 51 -1.46 -19.55 -8.27
N GLY A 52 -1.59 -18.23 -8.10
CA GLY A 52 -2.86 -17.53 -8.26
C GLY A 52 -3.81 -17.71 -7.08
N THR A 53 -3.31 -18.18 -5.93
CA THR A 53 -4.09 -18.31 -4.69
C THR A 53 -3.76 -17.18 -3.72
N ASP A 54 -4.70 -16.88 -2.81
CA ASP A 54 -4.50 -15.90 -1.74
C ASP A 54 -3.61 -16.51 -0.64
N THR A 55 -2.30 -16.53 -0.88
CA THR A 55 -1.34 -17.20 0.00
C THR A 55 -0.87 -16.36 1.17
N LEU A 56 -0.97 -15.03 1.09
CA LEU A 56 -0.64 -14.16 2.21
C LEU A 56 -1.84 -13.91 3.12
N GLY A 57 -3.08 -13.83 2.60
CA GLY A 57 -4.23 -13.44 3.40
C GLY A 57 -4.01 -12.11 4.15
N TRP A 58 -4.45 -12.07 5.41
CA TRP A 58 -4.26 -10.92 6.32
C TRP A 58 -3.84 -11.38 7.74
N PRO A 59 -2.66 -12.01 7.89
CA PRO A 59 -2.19 -12.53 9.16
C PRO A 59 -1.69 -11.42 10.07
N ASP A 60 -1.86 -11.63 11.37
CA ASP A 60 -1.26 -10.79 12.41
C ASP A 60 0.25 -11.06 12.56
N ASP A 61 0.71 -12.24 12.13
CA ASP A 61 2.10 -12.69 12.26
C ASP A 61 3.02 -12.11 11.18
N LYS A 62 4.29 -11.97 11.57
CA LYS A 62 5.37 -11.50 10.69
C LYS A 62 5.70 -12.53 9.60
N ILE A 63 5.68 -12.09 8.35
CA ILE A 63 6.08 -12.88 7.17
C ILE A 63 7.46 -12.42 6.68
N ILE A 64 8.31 -13.37 6.30
CA ILE A 64 9.65 -13.11 5.79
C ILE A 64 9.77 -13.65 4.37
N LEU A 65 10.22 -12.81 3.44
CA LEU A 65 10.38 -13.13 2.02
C LEU A 65 11.83 -12.87 1.52
N PRO A 66 12.49 -13.85 0.89
CA PRO A 66 12.07 -15.24 0.76
C PRO A 66 12.10 -15.97 2.12
N ALA A 67 11.14 -16.86 2.37
CA ALA A 67 11.13 -17.64 3.60
C ALA A 67 12.33 -18.60 3.60
N ALA A 68 13.18 -18.51 4.63
CA ALA A 68 14.47 -19.21 4.71
C ALA A 68 14.36 -20.75 4.56
N ASN A 69 13.19 -21.33 4.87
CA ASN A 69 12.94 -22.77 4.89
C ASN A 69 11.71 -23.21 4.06
N GLN A 70 11.20 -22.38 3.14
CA GLN A 70 10.15 -22.84 2.21
C GLN A 70 10.71 -23.02 0.79
N PRO A 71 10.53 -24.19 0.16
CA PRO A 71 10.87 -24.38 -1.23
C PRO A 71 10.04 -23.40 -2.06
N ALA A 72 10.72 -22.46 -2.71
CA ALA A 72 10.15 -21.39 -3.55
C ALA A 72 8.82 -20.88 -2.99
N SER A 73 8.86 -19.94 -2.03
CA SER A 73 7.66 -19.24 -1.57
C SER A 73 6.73 -19.00 -2.76
N ASP A 74 5.45 -19.35 -2.62
CA ASP A 74 4.45 -19.12 -3.68
C ASP A 74 4.27 -17.61 -3.98
N ILE A 75 5.08 -16.78 -3.35
CA ILE A 75 5.21 -15.37 -3.59
C ILE A 75 6.44 -15.08 -4.45
N GLU A 76 6.22 -14.31 -5.51
CA GLU A 76 7.26 -13.65 -6.30
C GLU A 76 7.33 -12.16 -5.99
N ILE A 77 8.54 -11.61 -6.04
CA ILE A 77 8.76 -10.17 -5.90
C ILE A 77 8.73 -9.56 -7.31
N VAL A 78 7.67 -8.80 -7.61
CA VAL A 78 7.46 -8.13 -8.90
C VAL A 78 8.23 -6.82 -8.96
N VAL A 79 8.12 -6.01 -7.90
CA VAL A 79 8.85 -4.74 -7.76
C VAL A 79 9.62 -4.78 -6.45
N ARG A 80 10.95 -4.72 -6.56
CA ARG A 80 11.84 -4.57 -5.40
C ARG A 80 11.75 -3.11 -4.92
N GLY A 81 11.57 -2.94 -3.60
CA GLY A 81 11.30 -1.68 -2.90
C GLY A 81 11.73 -0.41 -3.65
N ARG A 82 10.75 0.30 -4.20
CA ARG A 82 10.90 1.61 -4.83
C ARG A 82 10.77 2.69 -3.77
N ARG A 83 11.82 3.48 -3.57
CA ARG A 83 11.82 4.63 -2.66
C ARG A 83 11.08 5.81 -3.27
N LEU A 84 10.24 6.43 -2.47
CA LEU A 84 9.47 7.63 -2.74
C LEU A 84 9.89 8.67 -1.71
N SER A 85 10.40 9.80 -2.18
CA SER A 85 10.92 10.84 -1.29
C SER A 85 9.81 11.65 -0.63
N ALA A 86 10.07 12.08 0.61
CA ALA A 86 9.36 13.17 1.28
C ALA A 86 7.83 13.02 1.46
N ALA A 87 7.34 11.79 1.63
CA ALA A 87 5.98 11.54 2.09
C ALA A 87 5.94 10.50 3.22
N ARG A 88 5.03 10.67 4.17
CA ARG A 88 4.65 9.64 5.15
C ARG A 88 3.22 9.20 4.90
N ILE A 89 2.91 7.96 5.26
CA ILE A 89 1.54 7.45 5.29
C ILE A 89 0.90 7.86 6.60
N ALA A 90 -0.39 8.17 6.57
CA ALA A 90 -1.19 8.34 7.76
C ALA A 90 -2.52 7.61 7.60
N ASP A 91 -3.12 7.25 8.73
CA ASP A 91 -4.51 6.81 8.74
C ASP A 91 -5.45 8.01 8.57
N ARG A 92 -6.60 7.74 7.93
CA ARG A 92 -7.53 8.75 7.40
C ARG A 92 -8.00 9.85 8.35
N PRO A 93 -8.24 9.69 9.67
CA PRO A 93 -8.84 10.77 10.46
C PRO A 93 -7.96 12.03 10.57
N SER A 94 -6.76 12.01 9.98
CA SER A 94 -5.80 13.10 9.98
C SER A 94 -5.94 14.11 8.83
N VAL A 95 -6.85 13.98 7.84
CA VAL A 95 -6.84 14.85 6.64
C VAL A 95 -8.22 15.30 6.17
N ASN A 96 -8.37 16.60 5.90
CA ASN A 96 -9.62 17.22 5.42
C ASN A 96 -9.45 17.84 4.01
N ILE A 97 -9.72 17.05 2.96
CA ILE A 97 -9.69 17.51 1.56
C ILE A 97 -11.12 17.75 1.07
N GLY A 98 -11.45 18.99 0.72
CA GLY A 98 -12.82 19.37 0.32
C GLY A 98 -13.34 18.67 -0.95
N SER A 99 -12.43 18.27 -1.85
CA SER A 99 -12.77 17.53 -3.08
C SER A 99 -12.99 16.03 -2.87
N LEU A 100 -12.65 15.49 -1.69
CA LEU A 100 -12.74 14.07 -1.40
C LEU A 100 -14.21 13.69 -1.07
N PRO A 101 -14.85 12.81 -1.84
CA PRO A 101 -16.23 12.40 -1.55
C PRO A 101 -16.32 11.78 -0.15
N LYS A 102 -17.33 12.19 0.62
CA LYS A 102 -17.61 11.61 1.93
C LYS A 102 -18.13 10.18 1.72
N ALA A 103 -17.54 9.23 2.43
CA ALA A 103 -18.01 7.86 2.54
C ALA A 103 -18.24 7.55 4.02
N GLY A 104 -19.25 6.73 4.33
CA GLY A 104 -19.48 6.26 5.69
C GLY A 104 -18.33 5.36 6.16
N ALA A 105 -18.12 5.25 7.48
CA ALA A 105 -17.04 4.43 8.05
C ALA A 105 -17.11 2.96 7.64
N ALA A 106 -18.32 2.42 7.39
CA ALA A 106 -18.51 1.04 6.92
C ALA A 106 -18.22 0.86 5.42
N GLU A 107 -18.22 1.93 4.63
CA GLU A 107 -17.95 1.88 3.19
C GLU A 107 -16.46 2.03 2.88
N GLN A 108 -15.61 2.16 3.90
CA GLN A 108 -14.25 2.61 3.71
C GLN A 108 -13.26 2.00 4.70
N ALA A 109 -12.05 1.70 4.21
CA ALA A 109 -10.92 1.26 5.03
C ALA A 109 -9.66 2.10 4.77
N SER A 110 -8.73 2.08 5.74
CA SER A 110 -7.32 2.38 5.51
C SER A 110 -6.62 1.20 4.82
N LEU A 111 -5.34 1.36 4.46
CA LEU A 111 -4.47 0.23 4.16
C LEU A 111 -4.49 -0.81 5.29
N ALA A 112 -4.40 -2.09 4.92
CA ALA A 112 -4.34 -3.18 5.88
C ALA A 112 -3.04 -3.12 6.66
N SER A 113 -3.06 -3.49 7.94
CA SER A 113 -1.84 -3.79 8.69
C SER A 113 -1.34 -5.17 8.28
N LEU A 114 -0.10 -5.26 7.80
CA LEU A 114 0.52 -6.51 7.38
C LEU A 114 2.04 -6.39 7.53
N ASN A 115 2.66 -7.26 8.34
CA ASN A 115 4.10 -7.20 8.61
C ASN A 115 4.88 -8.15 7.69
N ILE A 116 5.47 -7.60 6.63
CA ILE A 116 6.28 -8.33 5.67
C ILE A 116 7.70 -7.78 5.66
N GLU A 117 8.68 -8.66 5.76
CA GLU A 117 10.08 -8.33 5.52
C GLU A 117 10.57 -8.90 4.18
N ILE A 118 11.20 -8.06 3.36
CA ILE A 118 11.79 -8.47 2.08
C ILE A 118 13.29 -8.22 2.11
N GLY A 119 14.09 -9.26 1.88
CA GLY A 119 15.54 -9.13 1.69
C GLY A 119 16.36 -10.29 2.27
N PRO A 120 17.68 -10.29 2.02
CA PRO A 120 18.59 -11.28 2.59
C PRO A 120 18.68 -11.15 4.12
N ASN A 121 19.10 -12.23 4.78
CA ASN A 121 19.30 -12.24 6.24
C ASN A 121 20.23 -11.08 6.66
N GLY A 122 19.79 -10.29 7.64
CA GLY A 122 20.55 -9.14 8.18
C GLY A 122 20.38 -7.81 7.41
N ASN A 123 19.71 -7.80 6.26
CA ASN A 123 19.41 -6.57 5.52
C ASN A 123 18.03 -6.66 4.86
N ARG A 124 16.98 -6.58 5.67
CA ARG A 124 15.58 -6.70 5.24
C ARG A 124 14.87 -5.37 5.33
N ALA A 125 14.11 -5.03 4.30
CA ALA A 125 13.16 -3.93 4.35
C ALA A 125 11.85 -4.43 4.97
N SER A 126 11.35 -3.74 6.00
CA SER A 126 10.05 -4.03 6.61
C SER A 126 8.95 -3.19 5.96
N PHE A 127 7.82 -3.83 5.73
CA PHE A 127 6.60 -3.24 5.22
C PHE A 127 5.49 -3.59 6.22
N THR A 128 4.72 -2.60 6.62
CA THR A 128 3.72 -2.71 7.69
C THR A 128 2.30 -2.44 7.20
N ARG A 129 2.17 -1.88 5.99
CA ARG A 129 0.88 -1.54 5.38
C ARG A 129 0.75 -2.18 4.01
N ALA A 130 -0.45 -2.62 3.66
CA ALA A 130 -0.69 -3.28 2.38
C ALA A 130 -2.07 -3.01 1.78
N VAL A 131 -2.16 -3.15 0.46
CA VAL A 131 -3.40 -3.35 -0.28
C VAL A 131 -3.22 -4.54 -1.22
N GLN A 132 -4.24 -5.37 -1.33
CA GLN A 132 -4.27 -6.53 -2.20
C GLN A 132 -5.14 -6.21 -3.42
N PHE A 133 -4.68 -6.60 -4.60
CA PHE A 133 -5.49 -6.70 -5.80
C PHE A 133 -5.80 -8.17 -6.11
N THR A 134 -7.06 -8.47 -6.37
CA THR A 134 -7.49 -9.81 -6.75
C THR A 134 -7.28 -10.03 -8.26
N PRO A 135 -7.31 -11.29 -8.74
CA PRO A 135 -7.27 -11.59 -10.18
C PRO A 135 -8.35 -10.89 -11.00
N THR A 136 -9.47 -10.49 -10.37
CA THR A 136 -10.58 -9.77 -11.02
C THR A 136 -10.38 -8.25 -11.04
N GLY A 137 -9.34 -7.74 -10.37
CA GLY A 137 -9.03 -6.32 -10.30
C GLY A 137 -9.67 -5.58 -9.12
N GLU A 138 -10.40 -6.28 -8.24
CA GLU A 138 -10.87 -5.72 -6.97
C GLU A 138 -9.68 -5.37 -6.07
N ALA A 139 -9.82 -4.33 -5.24
CA ALA A 139 -8.87 -3.97 -4.20
C ALA A 139 -9.42 -4.32 -2.79
N ARG A 140 -8.56 -4.89 -1.95
CA ARG A 140 -8.88 -5.31 -0.58
C ARG A 140 -7.83 -4.82 0.40
N ALA A 141 -8.29 -4.41 1.58
CA ALA A 141 -7.46 -4.08 2.74
C ALA A 141 -7.86 -4.91 3.98
N SER A 142 -8.70 -5.91 3.77
CA SER A 142 -9.13 -6.90 4.76
C SER A 142 -9.84 -8.04 4.03
N GLY A 143 -10.33 -9.04 4.77
CA GLY A 143 -11.21 -10.06 4.19
C GLY A 143 -12.56 -9.52 3.69
N ALA A 144 -12.98 -8.32 4.14
CA ALA A 144 -14.22 -7.69 3.71
C ALA A 144 -14.00 -6.75 2.53
N ILE A 145 -14.95 -6.75 1.59
CA ILE A 145 -14.99 -5.80 0.48
C ILE A 145 -15.54 -4.47 1.01
N VAL A 146 -14.75 -3.41 0.84
CA VAL A 146 -15.16 -2.03 1.14
C VAL A 146 -15.34 -1.25 -0.17
N ARG A 147 -16.06 -0.15 -0.14
CA ARG A 147 -16.26 0.69 -1.33
C ARG A 147 -14.99 1.43 -1.71
N TYR A 148 -14.27 1.93 -0.71
CA TYR A 148 -13.06 2.71 -0.89
C TYR A 148 -11.96 2.29 0.09
N ILE A 149 -10.72 2.28 -0.37
CA ILE A 149 -9.53 2.17 0.47
C ILE A 149 -8.77 3.47 0.31
N ASP A 150 -8.52 4.17 1.41
CA ASP A 150 -7.80 5.45 1.38
C ASP A 150 -6.37 5.24 1.87
N LEU A 151 -5.43 5.78 1.09
CA LEU A 151 -4.04 5.96 1.44
C LEU A 151 -3.78 7.46 1.54
N THR A 152 -3.66 7.95 2.77
CA THR A 152 -3.34 9.35 3.03
C THR A 152 -1.84 9.55 3.03
N MET A 153 -1.37 10.51 2.23
CA MET A 153 0.03 10.92 2.16
C MET A 153 0.16 12.32 2.76
N LEU A 154 1.06 12.45 3.74
CA LEU A 154 1.40 13.71 4.38
C LEU A 154 2.83 14.12 4.01
N PRO A 155 3.13 15.43 3.90
CA PRO A 155 4.49 15.89 3.74
C PRO A 155 5.31 15.61 5.00
N LEU A 156 6.60 15.33 4.82
CA LEU A 156 7.53 15.04 5.93
C LEU A 156 8.15 16.30 6.57
N ARG A 157 8.07 17.47 5.95
CA ARG A 157 8.62 18.74 6.48
C ARG A 157 7.49 19.70 6.88
N GLY A 158 7.63 20.29 8.07
CA GLY A 158 6.63 21.14 8.72
C GLY A 158 5.70 20.32 9.60
N GLU A 159 5.15 20.91 10.67
CA GLU A 159 4.15 20.28 11.53
C GLU A 159 2.97 19.81 10.67
N GLY A 160 3.03 18.55 10.23
CA GLY A 160 1.99 17.89 9.45
C GLY A 160 0.84 17.45 10.34
N GLY A 161 0.27 18.39 11.09
CA GLY A 161 -1.07 18.29 11.65
C GLY A 161 -2.11 18.31 10.52
N GLY A 162 -3.36 18.00 10.85
CA GLY A 162 -4.39 17.67 9.88
C GLY A 162 -4.82 18.75 8.87
N ASP A 163 -4.20 19.93 8.92
CA ASP A 163 -4.47 21.08 8.07
C ASP A 163 -3.26 21.50 7.20
N SER A 164 -2.31 20.60 6.94
CA SER A 164 -1.21 20.93 6.03
C SER A 164 -1.74 21.16 4.60
N PRO A 165 -1.38 22.26 3.92
CA PRO A 165 -1.89 22.56 2.58
C PRO A 165 -1.40 21.56 1.52
N ASN A 166 -0.37 20.76 1.84
CA ASN A 166 0.24 19.80 0.91
C ASN A 166 -0.19 18.37 1.21
N GLN A 167 -1.43 18.13 1.64
CA GLN A 167 -1.95 16.79 1.88
C GLN A 167 -2.58 16.20 0.63
N ALA A 168 -2.42 14.89 0.46
CA ALA A 168 -3.06 14.16 -0.63
C ALA A 168 -3.62 12.84 -0.16
N VAL A 169 -4.71 12.40 -0.80
CA VAL A 169 -5.32 11.09 -0.58
C VAL A 169 -5.35 10.35 -1.90
N LEU A 170 -4.77 9.16 -1.90
CA LEU A 170 -4.98 8.16 -2.94
C LEU A 170 -6.17 7.30 -2.52
N ARG A 171 -7.26 7.40 -3.25
CA ARG A 171 -8.45 6.58 -3.03
C ARG A 171 -8.50 5.46 -4.05
N ILE A 172 -8.61 4.24 -3.58
CA ILE A 172 -8.73 3.03 -4.39
C ILE A 172 -10.18 2.56 -4.29
N GLY A 173 -10.85 2.37 -5.42
CA GLY A 173 -12.18 1.76 -5.44
C GLY A 173 -12.08 0.27 -5.13
N GLY A 174 -12.78 -0.24 -4.11
CA GLY A 174 -12.65 -1.64 -3.72
C GLY A 174 -13.17 -2.61 -4.78
N LEU A 175 -14.27 -2.29 -5.46
CA LEU A 175 -14.80 -3.17 -6.53
C LEU A 175 -14.00 -3.09 -7.84
N THR A 176 -13.39 -1.94 -8.14
CA THR A 176 -12.77 -1.70 -9.46
C THR A 176 -11.24 -1.69 -9.41
N GLY A 177 -10.65 -1.59 -8.22
CA GLY A 177 -9.24 -1.35 -7.99
C GLY A 177 -8.73 0.01 -8.51
N LYS A 178 -9.61 0.86 -9.06
CA LYS A 178 -9.21 2.11 -9.70
C LYS A 178 -8.68 3.08 -8.65
N THR A 179 -7.49 3.62 -8.88
CA THR A 179 -6.90 4.65 -8.02
C THR A 179 -7.25 6.05 -8.52
N LEU A 180 -7.68 6.92 -7.60
CA LEU A 180 -7.98 8.33 -7.82
C LEU A 180 -7.15 9.18 -6.86
N ILE A 181 -6.73 10.35 -7.33
CA ILE A 181 -5.89 11.27 -6.57
C ILE A 181 -6.74 12.46 -6.15
N TYR A 182 -6.75 12.75 -4.85
CA TYR A 182 -7.36 13.94 -4.26
C TYR A 182 -6.27 14.77 -3.58
N ARG A 183 -6.32 16.08 -3.74
CA ARG A 183 -5.38 17.04 -3.15
C ARG A 183 -6.14 18.26 -2.63
N ASN A 184 -5.55 18.92 -1.64
CA ASN A 184 -5.88 20.32 -1.32
C ASN A 184 -5.14 21.27 -2.27
#